data_AF-N1QZ62-F1
#
_entry.id   AF-N1QZ62-F1
#
_cell.length_a   1.000
_cell.length_b   1.000
_cell.length_c   1.000
_cell.angle_alpha   90.00
_cell.angle_beta   90.00
_cell.angle_gamma   90.00
#
_symmetry.space_group_name_H-M   'P 1'
#
loop_
_entity.id
_entity.type
_entity.pdbx_description
1 polymer ?
#
loop_
_entity_poly.entity_id
_entity_poly.type
_entity_poly.pdbx_seq_one_letter_code
_entity_poly.pdbx_strand_id
1 'polypeptide(L)' 'MVIRMQASSDKGQHSKAMKIAAAIEGVESVTLAGEGRNLLRVVGEGVDSNHLTSRLRRKGALYRV' A
#
# COMPACT_ATOMS: atom_id res chain seq x y z
N MET A 1 -8.11 1.66 -6.26
CA MET A 1 -7.10 2.74 -6.29
C MET A 1 -5.70 2.19 -6.52
N VAL A 2 -4.72 3.01 -6.90
CA VAL A 2 -3.30 2.61 -7.01
C VAL A 2 -2.44 3.55 -6.15
N ILE A 3 -1.55 2.96 -5.36
CA ILE A 3 -0.68 3.67 -4.42
C ILE A 3 0.77 3.42 -4.79
N ARG A 4 1.56 4.48 -5.00
CA ARG A 4 2.99 4.36 -5.31
C ARG A 4 3.82 4.30 -4.03
N MET A 5 4.55 3.21 -3.86
CA MET A 5 5.41 2.99 -2.71
C MET A 5 6.83 3.47 -2.95
N GLN A 6 7.55 3.78 -1.85
CA GLN A 6 9.00 3.95 -1.93
C GLN A 6 9.66 2.60 -2.22
N ALA A 7 10.55 2.56 -3.21
CA ALA A 7 11.46 1.43 -3.37
C ALA A 7 12.48 1.50 -2.23
N SER A 8 12.43 0.56 -1.30
CA SER A 8 13.43 0.44 -0.25
C SER A 8 14.22 -0.84 -0.43
N SER A 9 15.49 -0.81 -0.06
CA SER A 9 16.36 -1.98 -0.02
C SER A 9 16.04 -2.90 1.18
N ASP A 10 15.06 -2.53 2.02
CA ASP A 10 14.69 -3.28 3.21
C ASP A 10 13.82 -4.48 2.85
N LYS A 11 14.38 -5.68 3.02
CA LYS A 11 13.71 -6.94 2.73
C LYS A 11 12.48 -7.07 3.63
N GLY A 12 11.30 -6.80 3.05
CA GLY A 12 10.01 -7.00 3.71
C GLY A 12 9.08 -5.79 3.69
N GLN A 13 9.53 -4.61 3.23
CA GLN A 13 8.68 -3.42 3.19
C GLN A 13 7.44 -3.61 2.30
N HIS A 14 7.59 -4.30 1.16
CA HIS A 14 6.48 -4.66 0.27
C HIS A 14 5.47 -5.60 0.95
N SER A 15 5.94 -6.61 1.70
CA SER A 15 5.05 -7.51 2.45
C SER A 15 4.29 -6.76 3.54
N LYS A 16 4.97 -5.86 4.25
CA LYS A 16 4.36 -5.03 5.31
C LYS A 16 3.30 -4.10 4.75
N ALA A 17 3.56 -3.45 3.61
CA ALA A 17 2.59 -2.60 2.94
C ALA A 17 1.36 -3.38 2.47
N MET A 18 1.54 -4.56 1.87
CA MET A 18 0.42 -5.43 1.51
C MET A 18 -0.40 -5.85 2.73
N LYS A 19 0.24 -6.26 3.84
CA LYS A 19 -0.46 -6.61 5.08
C LYS A 19 -1.28 -5.44 5.65
N ILE A 20 -0.74 -4.23 5.61
CA ILE A 20 -1.46 -3.03 6.07
C ILE A 20 -2.67 -2.77 5.19
N ALA A 21 -2.50 -2.79 3.87
CA ALA A 21 -3.58 -2.49 2.95
C ALA A 21 -4.70 -3.53 2.97
N ALA A 22 -4.35 -4.82 3.03
CA ALA A 22 -5.33 -5.90 3.14
C ALA A 22 -6.11 -5.90 4.46
N ALA A 23 -5.61 -5.20 5.48
CA ALA A 23 -6.28 -5.07 6.78
C ALA A 23 -7.18 -3.82 6.89
N ILE A 24 -7.29 -3.00 5.83
CA ILE A 24 -8.19 -1.84 5.83
C ILE A 24 -9.60 -2.29 5.46
N GLU A 25 -10.59 -1.76 6.18
CA GLU A 25 -12.00 -2.02 5.90
C GLU A 25 -12.38 -1.58 4.47
N GLY A 26 -13.25 -2.37 3.85
CA GLY A 26 -13.65 -2.18 2.46
C GLY A 26 -12.65 -2.73 1.43
N VAL A 27 -11.44 -3.14 1.82
CA VAL A 27 -10.47 -3.74 0.89
C VAL A 27 -10.83 -5.20 0.64
N GLU A 28 -10.99 -5.54 -0.63
CA GLU A 28 -11.30 -6.90 -1.10
C GLU A 28 -10.03 -7.61 -1.61
N SER A 29 -9.16 -6.88 -2.33
CA SER A 29 -7.90 -7.44 -2.79
C SER A 29 -6.79 -6.41 -2.91
N VAL A 30 -5.55 -6.88 -2.76
CA VAL A 30 -4.33 -6.08 -2.88
C VAL A 30 -3.33 -6.81 -3.75
N THR A 31 -2.69 -6.09 -4.67
CA THR A 31 -1.69 -6.65 -5.59
C THR A 31 -0.50 -5.72 -5.72
N LEU A 32 0.71 -6.27 -5.67
CA LEU A 32 1.92 -5.56 -6.10
C LEU A 32 2.00 -5.54 -7.62
N ALA A 33 2.08 -4.35 -8.18
CA ALA A 33 2.13 -4.09 -9.61
C ALA A 33 3.32 -3.17 -9.95
N GLY A 34 3.51 -2.95 -11.25
CA GLY A 34 4.63 -2.18 -11.79
C GLY A 34 5.91 -3.02 -11.90
N GLU A 35 6.76 -2.66 -12.86
CA GLU A 35 8.00 -3.35 -13.17
C GLU A 35 8.94 -3.45 -11.96
N GLY A 36 9.00 -2.39 -11.14
CA GLY A 36 9.76 -2.36 -9.89
C GLY A 36 9.01 -2.88 -8.65
N ARG A 37 7.81 -3.46 -8.81
CA ARG A 37 6.91 -3.87 -7.71
C ARG A 37 6.69 -2.75 -6.68
N ASN A 38 6.64 -1.52 -7.17
CA ASN A 38 6.54 -0.29 -6.38
C ASN A 38 5.15 0.33 -6.46
N LEU A 39 4.19 -0.35 -7.09
CA LEU A 39 2.79 0.06 -7.11
C LEU A 39 1.97 -0.95 -6.32
N LEU A 40 1.12 -0.45 -5.44
CA LEU A 40 0.16 -1.23 -4.67
C LEU A 40 -1.23 -0.96 -5.24
N ARG A 41 -1.78 -1.92 -5.98
CA ARG A 41 -3.14 -1.87 -6.49
C ARG A 41 -4.08 -2.41 -5.42
N VAL A 42 -5.08 -1.61 -5.06
CA VAL A 42 -6.09 -1.95 -4.05
C VAL A 42 -7.46 -1.92 -4.71
N VAL A 43 -8.20 -3.02 -4.56
CA VAL A 43 -9.58 -3.19 -5.03
C VAL A 43 -10.47 -3.41 -3.81
N GLY A 44 -11.64 -2.78 -3.81
CA GLY A 44 -12.54 -2.76 -2.67
C GLY A 44 -13.55 -1.63 -2.77
N GLU A 45 -14.59 -1.68 -1.95
CA GLU A 45 -15.66 -0.70 -1.87
C GLU A 45 -15.67 -0.03 -0.49
N GLY A 46 -15.94 1.28 -0.43
CA GLY A 46 -15.93 2.02 0.84
C GLY A 46 -14.54 2.19 1.48
N VAL A 47 -13.45 1.95 0.74
CA VAL A 47 -12.09 2.08 1.28
C VAL A 47 -11.77 3.53 1.65
N ASP A 48 -11.52 3.78 2.93
CA ASP A 48 -10.99 5.07 3.39
C ASP A 48 -9.53 5.25 2.93
N SER A 49 -9.39 6.04 1.87
CA SER A 49 -8.11 6.35 1.23
C SER A 49 -7.16 7.12 2.15
N ASN A 50 -7.70 8.00 3.00
CA ASN A 50 -6.92 8.82 3.91
C ASN A 50 -6.39 7.97 5.07
N HIS A 51 -7.24 7.08 5.61
CA HIS A 51 -6.81 6.15 6.65
C HIS A 51 -5.73 5.19 6.13
N LEU A 52 -5.95 4.60 4.96
CA LEU A 52 -4.99 3.70 4.30
C LEU A 52 -3.63 4.37 4.06
N THR A 53 -3.62 5.55 3.43
CA THR A 53 -2.38 6.29 3.14
C THR A 53 -1.66 6.76 4.41
N SER A 54 -2.40 7.19 5.44
CA SER A 54 -1.84 7.53 6.76
C SER A 54 -1.13 6.34 7.41
N ARG A 55 -1.74 5.14 7.36
CA ARG A 55 -1.15 3.92 7.90
C ARG A 55 0.10 3.47 7.15
N LEU A 56 0.08 3.58 5.82
CA LEU A 56 1.24 3.25 4.98
C LEU A 56 2.40 4.24 5.20
N ARG A 57 2.14 5.55 5.31
CA ARG A 57 3.15 6.57 5.63
C ARG A 57 3.81 6.33 6.97
N ARG A 58 3.03 6.03 8.02
CA ARG A 58 3.55 5.72 9.36
C ARG A 58 4.51 4.53 9.40
N LYS A 59 4.46 3.63 8.41
CA LYS A 59 5.32 2.46 8.31
C LYS A 59 6.37 2.58 7.19
N GLY A 60 6.59 3.79 6.67
CA GLY A 60 7.63 4.10 5.69
C GLY A 60 7.35 3.58 4.28
N ALA A 61 6.10 3.26 3.94
CA ALA A 61 5.74 2.64 2.67
C ALA A 61 5.39 3.65 1.55
N LEU A 62 5.33 4.95 1.82
CA LEU A 62 4.83 5.98 0.88
C LEU A 62 5.76 7.20 0.76
N TYR A 63 5.85 7.79 -0.44
CA TYR A 63 6.50 9.09 -0.65
C TYR A 63 5.76 10.22 0.10
N ARG A 64 6.50 11.13 0.73
CA ARG A 64 6.02 12.47 1.05
C ARG A 64 5.90 13.22 -0.27
N VAL A 65 4.68 13.62 -0.63
CA VAL A 65 4.45 14.75 -1.53
C VAL A 65 4.79 16.02 -0.78
#